data_AF-A0A2Z5ZE81-F1
#
_entry.id   AF-A0A2Z5ZE81-F1
#
_cell.length_a   1.000
_cell.length_b   1.000
_cell.length_c   1.000
_cell.angle_alpha   90.00
_cell.angle_beta   90.00
_cell.angle_gamma   90.00
#
_symmetry.space_group_name_H-M   'P 1'
#
loop_
_entity.id
_entity.type
_entity.pdbx_description
1 polymer ?
#
loop_
_entity_poly.entity_id
_entity_poly.type
_entity_poly.pdbx_seq_one_letter_code
_entity_poly.pdbx_strand_id
1 'polypeptide(L)'
;MSTNCLSDADVLSAVAEPEEAAEKPAGVFVLDNALTGKDGKHYTELRLREPVVFHTLQAAKVIGKRPSLESVYDSQIDMVCRISSWPKVIVDQLPSRVLDQAIAYLSSFEEDARRGEDEEPECPDSLTLTFSPAIDAVNQSFEEMSLHEPVVAQRRSYKATESKGNFADFIQAQINLVVAVSGWPLAAVLKMPISKFAKASDYLTGFFISGRAIGSSSPQS
;
A
#
# COMPACT_ATOMS: atom_id res chain seq x y z
N MET A 1 20.67 8.76 50.39
CA MET A 1 20.85 9.39 49.07
C MET A 1 21.53 8.38 48.17
N SER A 2 20.78 7.77 47.26
CA SER A 2 21.36 6.99 46.16
C SER A 2 20.58 7.39 44.91
N THR A 3 21.21 8.25 44.12
CA THR A 3 20.74 8.67 42.80
C THR A 3 20.80 7.46 41.87
N ASN A 4 19.62 7.07 41.39
CA ASN A 4 19.45 6.05 40.37
C ASN A 4 19.87 6.68 39.03
N CYS A 5 21.10 6.43 38.58
CA CYS A 5 21.56 6.86 37.26
C CYS A 5 20.99 5.86 36.24
N LEU A 6 19.92 6.26 35.55
CA LEU A 6 19.50 5.64 34.30
C LEU A 6 20.69 5.70 33.34
N SER A 7 21.01 4.58 32.70
CA SER A 7 22.12 4.54 31.74
C SER A 7 21.72 5.25 30.45
N ASP A 8 22.67 5.86 29.74
CA ASP A 8 22.41 6.51 28.44
C ASP A 8 21.80 5.52 27.43
N ALA A 9 22.03 4.21 27.59
CA ALA A 9 21.40 3.16 26.80
C ALA A 9 19.90 3.00 27.10
N ASP A 10 19.48 3.16 28.36
CA ASP A 10 18.07 3.13 28.76
C ASP A 10 17.34 4.40 28.29
N VAL A 11 18.05 5.53 28.21
CA VAL A 11 17.51 6.78 27.66
C VAL A 11 17.39 6.69 26.14
N LEU A 12 18.39 6.13 25.44
CA LEU A 12 18.39 6.02 23.98
C LEU A 12 17.38 4.98 23.45
N SER A 13 17.10 3.91 24.20
CA SER A 13 16.04 2.96 23.83
C SER A 13 14.63 3.54 23.98
N ALA A 14 14.45 4.60 24.78
CA ALA A 14 13.16 5.26 24.98
C ALA A 14 12.86 6.35 23.94
N VAL A 15 13.82 6.72 23.07
CA VAL A 15 13.65 7.75 22.03
C VAL A 15 13.46 7.17 20.63
N ALA A 16 13.61 5.86 20.47
CA ALA A 16 13.19 5.15 19.26
C ALA A 16 11.72 4.77 19.38
N GLU A 17 10.84 5.77 19.56
CA GLU A 17 9.44 5.55 19.24
C GLU A 17 9.39 5.25 17.74
N PRO A 18 8.91 4.06 17.30
CA PRO A 18 8.58 3.89 15.91
C PRO A 18 7.55 4.97 15.62
N GLU A 19 7.86 5.87 14.68
CA GLU A 19 6.96 6.92 14.26
C GLU A 19 5.71 6.25 13.69
N GLU A 20 4.73 6.04 14.58
CA GLU A 20 3.45 5.43 14.26
C GLU A 20 2.73 6.48 13.43
N ALA A 21 2.91 6.40 12.12
CA ALA A 21 2.29 7.32 11.17
C ALA A 21 0.82 7.45 11.54
N ALA A 22 0.43 8.63 12.00
CA ALA A 22 -0.90 8.88 12.55
C ALA A 22 -1.95 8.33 11.59
N GLU A 23 -2.82 7.44 12.09
CA GLU A 23 -3.89 6.86 11.27
C GLU A 23 -4.69 7.99 10.62
N LYS A 24 -4.70 8.02 9.28
CA LYS A 24 -5.48 9.01 8.54
C LYS A 24 -6.97 8.83 8.90
N PRO A 25 -7.71 9.93 9.17
CA PRO A 25 -9.12 9.82 9.50
C PRO A 25 -9.91 9.26 8.31
N ALA A 26 -11.02 8.58 8.61
CA ALA A 26 -11.92 8.07 7.60
C ALA A 26 -12.40 9.20 6.65
N GLY A 27 -12.31 8.97 5.35
CA GLY A 27 -12.76 9.88 4.32
C GLY A 27 -14.28 9.91 4.27
N VAL A 28 -14.86 11.09 4.49
CA VAL A 28 -16.32 11.29 4.45
C VAL A 28 -16.65 12.32 3.38
N PHE A 29 -17.41 11.90 2.36
CA PHE A 29 -17.83 12.75 1.25
C PHE A 29 -19.36 12.88 1.27
N VAL A 30 -19.85 14.03 1.70
CA VAL A 30 -21.28 14.34 1.76
C VAL A 30 -21.75 14.85 0.40
N LEU A 31 -22.86 14.31 -0.09
CA LEU A 31 -23.47 14.70 -1.34
C LEU A 31 -24.52 15.78 -1.10
N ASP A 32 -24.50 16.83 -1.93
CA ASP A 32 -25.50 17.90 -1.88
C ASP A 32 -26.91 17.37 -2.22
N ASN A 33 -26.99 16.38 -3.11
CA ASN A 33 -28.23 15.70 -3.50
C ASN A 33 -28.11 14.20 -3.25
N ALA A 34 -29.12 13.62 -2.60
CA ALA A 34 -29.20 12.18 -2.36
C ALA A 34 -29.31 11.41 -3.69
N LEU A 35 -28.44 10.43 -3.88
CA LEU A 35 -28.59 9.45 -4.97
C LEU A 35 -29.59 8.39 -4.53
N THR A 36 -30.43 7.92 -5.46
CA THR A 36 -31.48 6.95 -5.15
C THR A 36 -31.26 5.66 -5.94
N GLY A 37 -31.15 4.55 -5.22
CA GLY A 37 -31.06 3.23 -5.81
C GLY A 37 -32.40 2.76 -6.38
N LYS A 38 -32.35 1.73 -7.23
CA LYS A 38 -33.57 1.08 -7.75
C LYS A 38 -34.42 0.44 -6.65
N ASP A 39 -33.82 0.15 -5.51
CA ASP A 39 -34.41 -0.34 -4.27
C ASP A 39 -35.04 0.77 -3.41
N GLY A 40 -34.97 2.03 -3.85
CA GLY A 40 -35.43 3.19 -3.09
C GLY A 40 -34.49 3.60 -1.95
N LYS A 41 -33.31 2.96 -1.82
CA LYS A 41 -32.32 3.36 -0.82
C LYS A 41 -31.68 4.69 -1.21
N HIS A 42 -31.55 5.57 -0.23
CA HIS A 42 -30.90 6.87 -0.40
C HIS A 42 -29.43 6.81 0.01
N TYR A 43 -28.59 7.45 -0.79
CA TYR A 43 -27.14 7.50 -0.63
C TYR A 43 -26.74 8.97 -0.58
N THR A 44 -26.33 9.43 0.61
CA THR A 44 -26.00 10.84 0.89
C THR A 44 -24.58 11.04 1.39
N GLU A 45 -23.94 9.97 1.86
CA GLU A 45 -22.63 10.04 2.51
C GLU A 45 -21.76 8.85 2.13
N LEU A 46 -20.72 9.11 1.32
CA LEU A 46 -19.73 8.12 0.95
C LEU A 46 -18.64 8.07 2.03
N ARG A 47 -18.55 6.95 2.75
CA ARG A 47 -17.51 6.69 3.75
C ARG A 47 -16.45 5.77 3.18
N LEU A 48 -15.19 6.21 3.25
CA LEU A 48 -14.03 5.46 2.79
C LEU A 48 -13.04 5.31 3.95
N ARG A 49 -12.31 4.20 3.90
CA ARG A 49 -11.20 3.89 4.80
C ARG A 49 -10.02 3.44 3.95
N GLU A 50 -8.87 3.29 4.59
CA GLU A 50 -7.68 2.75 3.94
C GLU A 50 -8.00 1.43 3.19
N PRO A 51 -7.60 1.30 1.91
CA PRO A 51 -7.65 0.03 1.20
C PRO A 51 -6.76 -1.03 1.86
N VAL A 52 -7.13 -2.30 1.73
CA VAL A 52 -6.19 -3.40 1.93
C VAL A 52 -5.64 -3.86 0.60
N VAL A 53 -4.51 -4.57 0.62
CA VAL A 53 -3.83 -5.09 -0.58
C VAL A 53 -4.78 -5.83 -1.53
N PHE A 54 -5.74 -6.59 -0.99
CA PHE A 54 -6.77 -7.27 -1.78
C PHE A 54 -7.58 -6.29 -2.65
N HIS A 55 -7.98 -5.13 -2.13
CA HIS A 55 -8.76 -4.15 -2.90
C HIS A 55 -7.95 -3.63 -4.08
N THR A 56 -6.69 -3.24 -3.85
CA THR A 56 -5.80 -2.71 -4.90
C THR A 56 -5.52 -3.77 -5.97
N LEU A 57 -5.29 -5.03 -5.58
CA LEU A 57 -5.10 -6.12 -6.53
C LEU A 57 -6.35 -6.38 -7.39
N GLN A 58 -7.56 -6.30 -6.80
CA GLN A 58 -8.79 -6.49 -7.57
C GLN A 58 -9.03 -5.34 -8.53
N ALA A 59 -8.84 -4.08 -8.09
CA ALA A 59 -8.93 -2.92 -8.95
C ALA A 59 -7.94 -3.02 -10.13
N ALA A 60 -6.68 -3.40 -9.88
CA ALA A 60 -5.68 -3.56 -10.93
C ALA A 60 -6.05 -4.65 -11.96
N LYS A 61 -6.80 -5.69 -11.55
CA LYS A 61 -7.31 -6.72 -12.48
C LYS A 61 -8.38 -6.18 -13.42
N VAL A 62 -9.14 -5.16 -13.02
CA VAL A 62 -10.15 -4.49 -13.87
C VAL A 62 -9.50 -3.76 -15.04
N ILE A 63 -8.32 -3.14 -14.83
CA ILE A 63 -7.55 -2.48 -15.90
C ILE A 63 -7.18 -3.48 -17.02
N GLY A 64 -6.86 -4.72 -16.62
CA GLY A 64 -6.51 -5.79 -17.54
C GLY A 64 -5.15 -5.59 -18.23
N LYS A 65 -4.94 -6.31 -19.34
CA LYS A 65 -3.65 -6.35 -20.05
C LYS A 65 -3.41 -5.18 -21.00
N ARG A 66 -4.48 -4.49 -21.42
CA ARG A 66 -4.43 -3.39 -22.38
C ARG A 66 -5.11 -2.18 -21.75
N PRO A 67 -4.36 -1.36 -21.01
CA PRO A 67 -4.92 -0.21 -20.31
C PRO A 67 -5.55 0.76 -21.31
N SER A 68 -6.78 1.15 -21.04
CA SER A 68 -7.46 2.30 -21.62
C SER A 68 -7.89 3.25 -20.51
N LEU A 69 -8.17 4.51 -20.85
CA LEU A 69 -8.73 5.47 -19.88
C LEU A 69 -10.00 4.93 -19.23
N GLU A 70 -10.88 4.29 -20.02
CA GLU A 70 -12.10 3.65 -19.52
C GLU A 70 -11.78 2.55 -18.49
N SER A 71 -10.84 1.65 -18.78
CA SER A 71 -10.46 0.59 -17.84
C SER A 71 -9.83 1.11 -16.54
N VAL A 72 -9.18 2.28 -16.61
CA VAL A 72 -8.63 2.96 -15.42
C VAL A 72 -9.78 3.53 -14.58
N TYR A 73 -10.74 4.23 -15.19
CA TYR A 73 -11.93 4.69 -14.48
C TYR A 73 -12.76 3.53 -13.90
N ASP A 74 -12.92 2.44 -14.64
CA ASP A 74 -13.59 1.25 -14.13
C ASP A 74 -12.89 0.66 -12.90
N SER A 75 -11.54 0.65 -12.90
CA SER A 75 -10.77 0.20 -11.73
C SER A 75 -10.93 1.11 -10.51
N GLN A 76 -11.01 2.42 -10.73
CA GLN A 76 -11.26 3.41 -9.69
C GLN A 76 -12.65 3.25 -9.10
N ILE A 77 -13.67 3.09 -9.95
CA ILE A 77 -15.05 2.81 -9.54
C ILE A 77 -15.13 1.50 -8.75
N ASP A 78 -14.48 0.43 -9.23
CA ASP A 78 -14.41 -0.86 -8.54
C ASP A 78 -13.80 -0.73 -7.13
N MET A 79 -12.72 0.05 -6.99
CA MET A 79 -12.10 0.31 -5.70
C MET A 79 -13.06 1.02 -4.74
N VAL A 80 -13.73 2.08 -5.19
CA VAL A 80 -14.73 2.81 -4.38
C VAL A 80 -15.89 1.89 -3.98
N CYS A 81 -16.41 1.10 -4.91
CA CYS A 81 -17.50 0.14 -4.64
C CYS A 81 -17.12 -0.85 -3.53
N ARG A 82 -15.92 -1.43 -3.60
CA ARG A 82 -15.46 -2.44 -2.63
C ARG A 82 -15.31 -1.87 -1.22
N ILE A 83 -14.77 -0.66 -1.12
CA ILE A 83 -14.46 -0.04 0.17
C ILE A 83 -15.72 0.52 0.83
N SER A 84 -16.56 1.22 0.05
CA SER A 84 -17.79 1.83 0.55
C SER A 84 -18.96 0.86 0.68
N SER A 85 -18.88 -0.31 0.03
CA SER A 85 -20.01 -1.23 -0.18
C SER A 85 -21.18 -0.59 -0.95
N TRP A 86 -20.96 0.52 -1.66
CA TRP A 86 -21.97 1.11 -2.54
C TRP A 86 -22.08 0.30 -3.83
N PRO A 87 -23.30 0.09 -4.38
CA PRO A 87 -23.48 -0.55 -5.67
C PRO A 87 -22.86 0.29 -6.80
N LYS A 88 -22.26 -0.36 -7.81
CA LYS A 88 -21.68 0.33 -8.99
C LYS A 88 -22.67 1.31 -9.63
N VAL A 89 -23.93 0.91 -9.77
CA VAL A 89 -24.99 1.77 -10.35
C VAL A 89 -25.22 3.07 -9.58
N ILE A 90 -24.84 3.14 -8.29
CA ILE A 90 -24.89 4.36 -7.48
C ILE A 90 -23.59 5.14 -7.62
N VAL A 91 -22.43 4.46 -7.61
CA VAL A 91 -21.13 5.10 -7.81
C VAL A 91 -21.05 5.77 -9.20
N ASP A 92 -21.63 5.16 -10.23
CA ASP A 92 -21.75 5.72 -11.58
C ASP A 92 -22.61 7.01 -11.65
N GLN A 93 -23.41 7.29 -10.61
CA GLN A 93 -24.20 8.52 -10.49
C GLN A 93 -23.50 9.60 -9.65
N LEU A 94 -22.31 9.33 -9.11
CA LEU A 94 -21.56 10.34 -8.36
C LEU A 94 -21.18 11.53 -9.26
N PRO A 95 -21.21 12.76 -8.73
CA PRO A 95 -20.53 13.86 -9.39
C PRO A 95 -19.06 13.53 -9.60
N SER A 96 -18.51 13.77 -10.80
CA SER A 96 -17.12 13.40 -11.14
C SER A 96 -16.11 13.94 -10.12
N ARG A 97 -16.30 15.18 -9.65
CA ARG A 97 -15.47 15.79 -8.60
C ARG A 97 -15.43 14.96 -7.30
N VAL A 98 -16.54 14.34 -6.92
CA VAL A 98 -16.59 13.49 -5.71
C VAL A 98 -15.84 12.19 -5.94
N LEU A 99 -15.95 11.60 -7.13
CA LEU A 99 -15.15 10.43 -7.49
C LEU A 99 -13.66 10.77 -7.47
N ASP A 100 -13.23 11.87 -8.10
CA ASP A 100 -11.82 12.28 -8.12
C ASP A 100 -11.26 12.49 -6.70
N GLN A 101 -12.04 13.14 -5.82
CA GLN A 101 -11.66 13.34 -4.41
C GLN A 101 -11.59 12.01 -3.63
N ALA A 102 -12.53 11.10 -3.87
CA ALA A 102 -12.51 9.76 -3.29
C ALA A 102 -11.27 8.98 -3.72
N ILE A 103 -10.92 9.02 -5.01
CA ILE A 103 -9.72 8.34 -5.53
C ILE A 103 -8.45 8.97 -4.98
N ALA A 104 -8.33 10.29 -4.96
CA ALA A 104 -7.18 10.98 -4.36
C ALA A 104 -6.99 10.58 -2.89
N TYR A 105 -8.07 10.52 -2.11
CA TYR A 105 -8.02 10.03 -0.74
C TYR A 105 -7.50 8.58 -0.65
N LEU A 106 -8.05 7.66 -1.46
CA LEU A 106 -7.67 6.25 -1.44
C LEU A 106 -6.21 6.03 -1.88
N SER A 107 -5.75 6.72 -2.92
CA SER A 107 -4.37 6.61 -3.43
C SER A 107 -3.34 7.22 -2.46
N SER A 108 -3.71 8.26 -1.70
CA SER A 108 -2.79 8.93 -0.78
C SER A 108 -2.21 8.01 0.30
N PHE A 109 -2.87 6.88 0.62
CA PHE A 109 -2.33 5.92 1.60
C PHE A 109 -1.11 5.18 1.06
N GLU A 110 -1.10 4.86 -0.23
CA GLU A 110 0.04 4.22 -0.88
C GLU A 110 1.10 5.25 -1.27
N GLU A 111 0.69 6.39 -1.82
CA GLU A 111 1.60 7.45 -2.27
C GLU A 111 2.43 8.01 -1.11
N ASP A 112 1.80 8.37 0.02
CA ASP A 112 2.50 8.92 1.19
C ASP A 112 3.36 7.88 1.93
N ALA A 113 3.16 6.59 1.63
CA ALA A 113 3.88 5.49 2.23
C ALA A 113 5.11 5.05 1.43
N ARG A 114 5.21 5.49 0.17
CA ARG A 114 6.36 5.22 -0.69
C ARG A 114 7.36 6.39 -0.59
N ARG A 115 8.63 6.05 -0.78
CA ARG A 115 9.70 7.02 -0.96
C ARG A 115 9.42 7.92 -2.18
N GLY A 116 9.85 9.18 -2.13
CA GLY A 116 9.72 10.09 -3.27
C GLY A 116 10.50 9.62 -4.50
N GLU A 117 10.10 10.05 -5.71
CA GLU A 117 10.73 9.61 -6.97
C GLU A 117 12.25 9.85 -7.04
N ASP A 118 12.73 10.93 -6.41
CA ASP A 118 14.13 11.36 -6.41
C ASP A 118 14.92 10.95 -5.16
N GLU A 119 14.27 10.31 -4.20
CA GLU A 119 14.88 9.96 -2.92
C GLU A 119 15.58 8.59 -3.02
N GLU A 120 16.80 8.51 -2.50
CA GLU A 120 17.60 7.28 -2.54
C GLU A 120 17.16 6.30 -1.43
N PRO A 121 17.13 4.99 -1.69
CA PRO A 121 16.73 4.02 -0.67
C PRO A 121 17.82 3.90 0.42
N GLU A 122 17.42 4.03 1.69
CA GLU A 122 18.33 3.95 2.84
C GLU A 122 18.82 2.52 3.15
N CYS A 123 18.23 1.49 2.50
CA CYS A 123 18.62 0.08 2.57
C CYS A 123 19.08 -0.45 3.95
N PRO A 124 18.30 -0.26 5.04
CA PRO A 124 18.69 -0.78 6.35
C PRO A 124 18.66 -2.32 6.38
N ASP A 125 19.47 -2.94 7.26
CA ASP A 125 19.59 -4.41 7.38
C ASP A 125 18.25 -5.12 7.63
N SER A 126 17.33 -4.44 8.32
CA SER A 126 15.98 -4.95 8.59
C SER A 126 14.95 -3.83 8.70
N LEU A 127 13.68 -4.19 8.47
CA LEU A 127 12.52 -3.33 8.70
C LEU A 127 11.47 -4.11 9.50
N THR A 128 10.97 -3.52 10.58
CA THR A 128 9.86 -4.08 11.36
C THR A 128 8.61 -3.22 11.17
N LEU A 129 7.49 -3.87 10.86
CA LEU A 129 6.18 -3.26 10.75
C LEU A 129 5.25 -3.84 11.80
N THR A 130 4.63 -2.98 12.60
CA THR A 130 3.60 -3.35 13.56
C THR A 130 2.19 -3.11 13.01
N PHE A 131 1.23 -3.93 13.44
CA PHE A 131 -0.16 -3.93 13.01
C PHE A 131 -1.09 -3.88 14.23
N SER A 132 -1.84 -2.79 14.34
CA SER A 132 -2.89 -2.60 15.34
C SER A 132 -4.14 -2.09 14.62
N PRO A 133 -5.26 -2.83 14.62
CA PRO A 133 -5.41 -4.19 15.17
C PRO A 133 -4.56 -5.22 14.40
N ALA A 134 -4.30 -6.34 15.07
CA ALA A 134 -3.66 -7.51 14.46
C ALA A 134 -4.43 -8.00 13.23
N ILE A 135 -3.71 -8.58 12.26
CA ILE A 135 -4.32 -9.18 11.08
C ILE A 135 -4.63 -10.64 11.36
N ASP A 136 -5.90 -11.02 11.35
CA ASP A 136 -6.29 -12.42 11.50
C ASP A 136 -6.32 -13.15 10.15
N ALA A 137 -5.53 -14.22 10.00
CA ALA A 137 -5.54 -15.08 8.82
C ALA A 137 -5.08 -16.50 9.16
N VAL A 138 -5.63 -17.51 8.47
CA VAL A 138 -5.20 -18.92 8.61
C VAL A 138 -5.19 -19.39 10.08
N ASN A 139 -6.18 -18.97 10.87
CA ASN A 139 -6.31 -19.26 12.31
C ASN A 139 -5.15 -18.73 13.18
N GLN A 140 -4.45 -17.70 12.71
CA GLN A 140 -3.38 -17.00 13.42
C GLN A 140 -3.63 -15.50 13.37
N SER A 141 -3.11 -14.79 14.38
CA SER A 141 -3.14 -13.34 14.45
C SER A 141 -1.73 -12.80 14.23
N PHE A 142 -1.60 -11.79 13.38
CA PHE A 142 -0.32 -11.25 12.93
C PHE A 142 -0.20 -9.78 13.34
N GLU A 143 0.69 -9.50 14.29
CA GLU A 143 0.90 -8.17 14.88
C GLU A 143 2.22 -7.52 14.44
N GLU A 144 3.21 -8.31 14.04
CA GLU A 144 4.54 -7.82 13.69
C GLU A 144 5.10 -8.57 12.46
N MET A 145 5.59 -7.79 11.49
CA MET A 145 6.29 -8.30 10.31
C MET A 145 7.73 -7.78 10.32
N SER A 146 8.69 -8.69 10.39
CA SER A 146 10.10 -8.39 10.16
C SER A 146 10.49 -8.71 8.73
N LEU A 147 11.20 -7.79 8.09
CA LEU A 147 11.72 -7.90 6.74
C LEU A 147 13.24 -7.71 6.76
N HIS A 148 13.91 -8.30 5.78
CA HIS A 148 15.36 -8.18 5.57
C HIS A 148 15.65 -8.09 4.06
N GLU A 149 16.91 -7.84 3.69
CA GLU A 149 17.32 -7.80 2.28
C GLU A 149 16.88 -9.08 1.52
N PRO A 150 16.23 -8.95 0.35
CA PRO A 150 15.86 -10.11 -0.47
C PRO A 150 17.08 -10.83 -1.06
N VAL A 151 17.06 -12.16 -1.04
CA VAL A 151 18.08 -12.96 -1.76
C VAL A 151 17.84 -12.94 -3.27
N VAL A 152 18.89 -13.25 -4.05
CA VAL A 152 18.85 -13.28 -5.53
C VAL A 152 17.68 -14.12 -6.08
N ALA A 153 17.35 -15.25 -5.44
CA ALA A 153 16.23 -16.09 -5.85
C ALA A 153 14.87 -15.37 -5.74
N GLN A 154 14.65 -14.63 -4.65
CA GLN A 154 13.44 -13.83 -4.44
C GLN A 154 13.38 -12.68 -5.46
N ARG A 155 14.49 -11.97 -5.68
CA ARG A 155 14.60 -10.92 -6.73
C ARG A 155 14.28 -11.46 -8.12
N ARG A 156 14.79 -12.64 -8.48
CA ARG A 156 14.51 -13.27 -9.78
C ARG A 156 13.04 -13.62 -9.93
N SER A 157 12.40 -14.16 -8.89
CA SER A 157 10.96 -14.47 -8.90
C SER A 157 10.10 -13.22 -9.04
N TYR A 158 10.47 -12.15 -8.32
CA TYR A 158 9.85 -10.83 -8.47
C TYR A 158 9.94 -10.34 -9.92
N LYS A 159 11.15 -10.28 -10.49
CA LYS A 159 11.38 -9.80 -11.86
C LYS A 159 10.67 -10.63 -12.92
N ALA A 160 10.56 -11.95 -12.74
CA ALA A 160 9.84 -12.83 -13.66
C ALA A 160 8.32 -12.59 -13.66
N THR A 161 7.76 -12.14 -12.54
CA THR A 161 6.34 -11.79 -12.45
C THR A 161 6.10 -10.38 -12.97
N GLU A 162 6.93 -9.42 -12.54
CA GLU A 162 6.90 -8.02 -12.98
C GLU A 162 7.01 -7.90 -14.51
N SER A 163 7.87 -8.70 -15.15
CA SER A 163 8.12 -8.64 -16.60
C SER A 163 6.91 -8.98 -17.48
N LYS A 164 5.80 -9.46 -16.90
CA LYS A 164 4.54 -9.68 -17.63
C LYS A 164 3.82 -8.38 -17.99
N GLY A 165 4.19 -7.27 -17.35
CA GLY A 165 3.94 -5.91 -17.87
C GLY A 165 2.51 -5.37 -17.73
N ASN A 166 1.67 -5.94 -16.87
CA ASN A 166 0.39 -5.31 -16.50
C ASN A 166 0.34 -4.97 -15.00
N PHE A 167 -0.55 -4.04 -14.63
CA PHE A 167 -0.68 -3.52 -13.27
C PHE A 167 -0.94 -4.61 -12.23
N ALA A 168 -1.79 -5.58 -12.54
CA ALA A 168 -2.08 -6.68 -11.62
C ALA A 168 -0.85 -7.58 -11.39
N ASP A 169 -0.07 -7.86 -12.43
CA ASP A 169 1.18 -8.62 -12.32
C ASP A 169 2.25 -7.86 -11.52
N PHE A 170 2.32 -6.53 -11.63
CA PHE A 170 3.21 -5.71 -10.81
C PHE A 170 2.88 -5.80 -9.33
N ILE A 171 1.61 -5.60 -8.95
CA ILE A 171 1.16 -5.75 -7.55
C ILE A 171 1.37 -7.20 -7.09
N GLN A 172 1.06 -8.18 -7.94
CA GLN A 172 1.27 -9.59 -7.60
C GLN A 172 2.75 -9.93 -7.38
N ALA A 173 3.67 -9.31 -8.12
CA ALA A 173 5.10 -9.47 -7.90
C ALA A 173 5.50 -8.94 -6.52
N GLN A 174 5.02 -7.75 -6.12
CA GLN A 174 5.25 -7.18 -4.80
C GLN A 174 4.68 -8.06 -3.69
N ILE A 175 3.44 -8.55 -3.85
CA ILE A 175 2.81 -9.49 -2.91
C ILE A 175 3.68 -10.73 -2.73
N ASN A 176 4.13 -11.33 -3.83
CA ASN A 176 4.95 -12.53 -3.79
C ASN A 176 6.30 -12.27 -3.10
N LEU A 177 6.88 -11.09 -3.29
CA LEU A 177 8.13 -10.68 -2.65
C LEU A 177 7.95 -10.53 -1.13
N VAL A 178 6.92 -9.80 -0.70
CA VAL A 178 6.60 -9.63 0.73
C VAL A 178 6.33 -10.98 1.39
N VAL A 179 5.53 -11.85 0.77
CA VAL A 179 5.27 -13.22 1.26
C VAL A 179 6.58 -14.01 1.39
N ALA A 180 7.43 -13.97 0.35
CA ALA A 180 8.64 -14.77 0.32
C ALA A 180 9.71 -14.32 1.33
N VAL A 181 9.75 -13.03 1.68
CA VAL A 181 10.71 -12.46 2.64
C VAL A 181 10.19 -12.51 4.07
N SER A 182 8.94 -12.09 4.31
CA SER A 182 8.35 -12.09 5.66
C SER A 182 7.99 -13.48 6.18
N GLY A 183 7.78 -14.45 5.29
CA GLY A 183 7.21 -15.76 5.63
C GLY A 183 5.72 -15.72 6.00
N TRP A 184 5.06 -14.56 5.94
CA TRP A 184 3.63 -14.45 6.21
C TRP A 184 2.79 -15.16 5.15
N PRO A 185 1.65 -15.77 5.53
CA PRO A 185 0.77 -16.40 4.55
C PRO A 185 0.14 -15.34 3.63
N LEU A 186 -0.07 -15.70 2.36
CA LEU A 186 -0.70 -14.83 1.36
C LEU A 186 -2.01 -14.21 1.86
N ALA A 187 -2.82 -14.97 2.61
CA ALA A 187 -4.08 -14.48 3.17
C ALA A 187 -3.90 -13.33 4.18
N ALA A 188 -2.81 -13.31 4.95
CA ALA A 188 -2.47 -12.20 5.83
C ALA A 188 -2.00 -10.99 5.02
N VAL A 189 -1.10 -11.23 4.04
CA VAL A 189 -0.58 -10.15 3.18
C VAL A 189 -1.70 -9.46 2.40
N LEU A 190 -2.67 -10.20 1.88
CA LEU A 190 -3.84 -9.63 1.19
C LEU A 190 -4.74 -8.77 2.10
N LYS A 191 -4.69 -8.96 3.42
CA LYS A 191 -5.44 -8.18 4.41
C LYS A 191 -4.65 -7.00 4.97
N MET A 192 -3.37 -6.86 4.64
CA MET A 192 -2.56 -5.73 5.12
C MET A 192 -3.15 -4.40 4.64
N PRO A 193 -3.14 -3.35 5.50
CA PRO A 193 -3.35 -1.98 5.06
C PRO A 193 -2.37 -1.62 3.93
N ILE A 194 -2.85 -0.92 2.91
CA ILE A 194 -2.05 -0.64 1.71
C ILE A 194 -0.82 0.21 2.02
N SER A 195 -0.88 1.13 3.00
CA SER A 195 0.25 1.94 3.44
C SER A 195 1.39 1.08 4.02
N LYS A 196 1.06 0.12 4.89
CA LYS A 196 2.03 -0.82 5.47
C LYS A 196 2.63 -1.73 4.40
N PHE A 197 1.79 -2.20 3.47
CA PHE A 197 2.26 -2.99 2.33
C PHE A 197 3.15 -2.18 1.36
N ALA A 198 2.84 -0.91 1.14
CA ALA A 198 3.62 -0.01 0.32
C ALA A 198 5.00 0.25 0.94
N LYS A 199 5.07 0.51 2.26
CA LYS A 199 6.34 0.60 3.00
C LYS A 199 7.16 -0.69 2.91
N ALA A 200 6.52 -1.84 3.12
CA ALA A 200 7.18 -3.15 2.97
C ALA A 200 7.74 -3.35 1.55
N SER A 201 6.93 -3.07 0.53
CA SER A 201 7.31 -3.25 -0.87
C SER A 201 8.40 -2.28 -1.29
N ASP A 202 8.33 -1.02 -0.86
CA ASP A 202 9.35 -0.01 -1.13
C ASP A 202 10.70 -0.40 -0.51
N TYR A 203 10.71 -0.82 0.77
CA TYR A 203 11.91 -1.35 1.43
C TYR A 203 12.56 -2.49 0.63
N LEU A 204 11.78 -3.52 0.26
CA LEU A 204 12.31 -4.68 -0.44
C LEU A 204 12.77 -4.36 -1.87
N THR A 205 12.09 -3.44 -2.55
CA THR A 205 12.45 -3.04 -3.92
C THR A 205 13.57 -2.01 -3.97
N GLY A 206 13.84 -1.30 -2.87
CA GLY A 206 14.97 -0.37 -2.72
C GLY A 206 16.31 -1.04 -3.03
N PHE A 207 16.51 -2.29 -2.59
CA PHE A 207 17.70 -3.10 -2.89
C PHE A 207 17.88 -3.45 -4.38
N PHE A 208 16.87 -3.20 -5.23
CA PHE A 208 16.95 -3.49 -6.66
C PHE A 208 17.38 -2.27 -7.47
N ILE A 209 17.34 -1.08 -6.88
CA ILE A 209 17.78 0.17 -7.50
C ILE A 209 19.30 0.20 -7.41
N SER A 210 19.97 0.14 -8.55
CA SER A 210 21.40 0.45 -8.60
C SER A 210 21.57 1.91 -8.17
N GLY A 211 22.34 2.18 -7.11
CA GLY A 211 22.68 3.55 -6.72
C GLY A 211 23.17 4.35 -7.93
N ARG A 212 22.94 5.68 -7.95
CA ARG A 212 23.38 6.56 -9.04
C ARG A 212 24.79 6.17 -9.46
N ALA A 213 24.99 5.87 -10.75
CA ALA A 213 26.31 5.57 -11.29
C ALA A 213 27.23 6.78 -11.05
N ILE A 214 27.98 6.77 -9.96
CA ILE A 214 29.04 7.75 -9.71
C ILE A 214 30.14 7.41 -10.72
N GLY A 215 30.19 8.16 -11.82
CA GLY A 215 31.26 8.09 -12.81
C GLY A 215 30.79 7.80 -14.23
N SER A 216 30.17 8.78 -14.88
CA SER A 216 30.39 8.93 -16.31
C SER A 216 31.86 9.29 -16.52
N SER A 217 32.74 8.29 -16.66
CA SER A 217 34.00 8.51 -17.35
C SER A 217 33.66 8.68 -18.83
N SER A 218 33.52 9.93 -19.27
CA SER A 218 33.47 10.26 -20.69
C SER A 218 34.69 9.65 -21.37
N PRO A 219 34.55 8.83 -22.43
CA PRO A 219 35.66 8.58 -23.31
C PRO A 219 35.91 9.87 -24.09
N GLN A 220 37.07 10.50 -23.86
CA GLN A 220 37.61 11.45 -24.82
C GLN A 220 37.96 10.68 -26.10
N SER A 221 37.34 11.07 -27.19
CA SER A 221 37.85 10.87 -28.55
C SER A 221 37.28 11.96 -29.45
#